data_AF-A0A8T1IEP4-F1
#
_entry.id   AF-A0A8T1IEP4-F1
#
_cell.length_a   1.000
_cell.length_b   1.000
_cell.length_c   1.000
_cell.angle_alpha   90.00
_cell.angle_beta   90.00
_cell.angle_gamma   90.00
#
_symmetry.space_group_name_H-M   'P 1'
#
loop_
_entity.id
_entity.type
_entity.pdbx_description
1 polymer ?
#
loop_
_entity_poly.entity_id
_entity_poly.type
_entity_poly.pdbx_seq_one_letter_code
_entity_poly.pdbx_strand_id
1 'polypeptide(L)' 'MVRESKSPHSTPTFCVRKPNEKWRLVNAYNKLNNATVPAQTPIP' A
#
# COMPACT_ATOMS: atom_id res chain seq x y z
N MET A 1 -5.70 -12.85 4.21
CA MET A 1 -6.59 -13.03 3.03
C MET A 1 -7.21 -11.67 2.71
N VAL A 2 -7.20 -11.25 1.44
CA VAL A 2 -7.88 -10.01 1.00
C VAL A 2 -9.36 -10.33 0.80
N ARG A 3 -10.24 -9.37 1.11
CA ARG A 3 -11.69 -9.48 0.98
C ARG A 3 -12.23 -8.29 0.20
N GLU A 4 -13.36 -8.49 -0.48
CA GLU A 4 -14.06 -7.38 -1.12
C GLU A 4 -14.48 -6.33 -0.10
N SER A 5 -14.41 -5.07 -0.50
CA SER A 5 -14.80 -3.94 0.33
C SER A 5 -15.65 -2.98 -0.49
N LYS A 6 -16.62 -2.35 0.16
CA LYS A 6 -17.38 -1.21 -0.38
C LYS A 6 -16.88 0.11 0.22
N SER A 7 -15.56 0.23 0.35
CA SER A 7 -14.94 1.42 0.94
C SER A 7 -15.14 2.63 0.03
N PRO A 8 -15.49 3.81 0.58
CA PRO A 8 -15.51 5.06 -0.19
C PRO A 8 -14.11 5.51 -0.60
N HIS A 9 -13.06 4.90 -0.03
CA HIS A 9 -11.67 5.20 -0.31
C HIS A 9 -10.95 3.99 -0.90
N SER A 10 -10.13 4.22 -1.93
CA SER A 10 -9.29 3.23 -2.55
C SER A 10 -7.88 3.80 -2.80
N THR A 11 -6.91 2.92 -2.94
CA THR A 11 -5.56 3.27 -3.39
C THR A 11 -5.28 2.60 -4.72
N PRO A 12 -4.66 3.30 -5.68
CA PRO A 12 -4.18 2.66 -6.90
C PRO A 12 -3.27 1.47 -6.57
N THR A 13 -3.43 0.39 -7.31
CA THR A 13 -2.57 -0.79 -7.23
C THR A 13 -1.83 -0.94 -8.55
N PHE A 14 -0.51 -1.11 -8.50
CA PHE A 14 0.36 -1.23 -9.66
C PHE A 14 1.01 -2.62 -9.70
N CYS A 15 1.15 -3.18 -10.90
CA CYS A 15 2.01 -4.33 -11.14
C CYS A 15 3.43 -3.83 -11.41
N VAL A 16 4.38 -4.19 -10.55
CA VAL A 16 5.80 -3.83 -10.72
C VAL A 16 6.60 -5.09 -11.01
N ARG A 17 7.34 -5.07 -12.12
CA ARG A 17 8.27 -6.15 -12.49
C ARG A 17 9.55 -6.01 -11.68
N LYS A 18 9.96 -7.08 -10.97
CA LYS A 18 11.26 -7.15 -10.29
C LYS A 18 12.36 -7.58 -11.28
N PRO A 19 13.64 -7.31 -10.98
CA PRO A 19 14.77 -7.79 -11.78
C PRO A 19 14.84 -9.33 -11.92
N ASN A 20 14.30 -10.07 -10.96
CA ASN A 20 14.24 -11.54 -10.99
C ASN A 20 13.02 -12.10 -11.75
N GLU A 21 12.47 -11.30 -12.67
CA GLU A 21 11.30 -11.60 -13.52
C GLU A 21 9.98 -11.86 -12.78
N LYS A 22 9.96 -11.79 -11.44
CA LYS A 22 8.73 -11.91 -10.66
C LYS A 22 7.98 -10.59 -10.65
N TRP A 23 6.66 -10.69 -10.73
CA TRP A 23 5.76 -9.55 -10.52
C TRP A 23 5.46 -9.37 -9.04
N ARG A 24 5.25 -8.12 -8.61
CA ARG A 24 4.60 -7.80 -7.34
C ARG A 24 3.48 -6.80 -7.56
N LEU A 25 2.42 -6.92 -6.78
CA LEU A 25 1.41 -5.87 -6.65
C LEU A 25 1.91 -4.86 -5.62
N VAL A 26 1.77 -3.58 -5.94
CA VAL A 26 2.16 -2.46 -5.07
C VAL A 26 0.97 -1.53 -4.94
N ASN A 27 0.49 -1.36 -3.71
CA ASN A 27 -0.53 -0.39 -3.38
C ASN A 27 0.12 0.97 -3.07
N ALA A 28 -0.32 2.03 -3.73
CA ALA A 28 0.22 3.38 -3.55
C ALA A 28 -0.49 4.12 -2.41
N TYR A 29 0.01 3.91 -1.19
CA TYR A 29 -0.54 4.51 0.04
C TYR A 29 -0.10 5.96 0.31
N ASN A 30 0.68 6.59 -0.57
CA ASN A 30 1.30 7.90 -0.32
C ASN A 30 0.30 8.98 0.14
N LYS A 31 -0.87 9.07 -0.51
CA LYS A 31 -1.91 10.03 -0.13
C LYS A 31 -2.52 9.71 1.24
N LEU A 32 -2.74 8.43 1.54
CA LEU A 32 -3.28 8.01 2.83
C LEU A 32 -2.27 8.27 3.94
N ASN A 33 -0.99 7.95 3.71
CA ASN A 33 0.07 8.15 4.68
C ASN A 33 0.24 9.63 5.07
N ASN A 34 0.06 10.56 4.11
CA ASN A 34 0.10 12.00 4.38
C ASN A 34 -1.14 12.50 5.14
N ALA A 35 -2.29 11.82 4.99
CA ALA A 35 -3.52 12.16 5.72
C ALA A 35 -3.55 11.54 7.14
N THR A 36 -2.70 10.57 7.43
CA THR A 36 -2.64 9.89 8.72
C THR A 36 -1.58 10.49 9.64
N VAL A 37 -1.90 10.62 10.92
CA VAL A 37 -0.91 10.98 11.95
C VAL A 37 0.11 9.84 12.09
N PRO A 38 1.43 10.12 12.01
CA PRO A 38 2.43 9.08 12.15
C PRO A 38 2.47 8.55 13.58
N ALA A 39 2.37 7.23 13.74
CA ALA A 39 2.64 6.58 15.02
C ALA A 39 4.16 6.40 15.16
N GLN A 40 4.82 7.27 15.92
CA GLN A 40 6.24 7.10 16.21
C GLN A 40 6.40 6.04 17.30
N THR A 41 6.85 4.85 16.91
CA THR A 41 7.28 3.81 17.84
C THR A 41 8.80 3.68 17.69
N PRO A 42 9.60 3.82 18.76
CA PRO A 42 11.03 3.60 18.65
C PRO A 42 11.29 2.15 18.21
N ILE A 43 12.07 1.99 17.15
CA ILE A 43 12.56 0.69 16.71
C ILE A 43 13.76 0.35 17.61
N PRO A 44 13.77 -0.80 18.30
CA PRO A 44 14.91 -1.25 19.10
C PRO A 44 16.20 -1.43 18.30
#